data_AF-A0A537R961-F1
#
_entry.id   AF-A0A537R961-F1
#
_cell.length_a   1.000
_cell.length_b   1.000
_cell.length_c   1.000
_cell.angle_alpha   90.00
_cell.angle_beta   90.00
_cell.angle_gamma   90.00
#
_symmetry.space_group_name_H-M   'P 1'
#
loop_
_entity.id
_entity.type
_entity.pdbx_description
1 polymer ?
#
loop_
_entity_poly.entity_id
_entity_poly.type
_entity_poly.pdbx_seq_one_letter_code
_entity_poly.pdbx_strand_id
1 'polypeptide(L)'
;MEQAGARHPTGVSPERSGGTDRITVLDLLCHRTGLPRHDWVHEPGDLAPADLLGRMRYLEFSRDIRSGYQYNNLCFNVAGLIIERLSGQSYEAFVRAQLTDRLGMTVGFSLED
;
A
#
# COMPACT_ATOMS: atom_id res chain seq x y z
N MET A 1 2.38 3.35 40.70
CA MET A 1 3.59 3.77 39.98
C MET A 1 3.62 3.00 38.67
N GLU A 2 3.34 3.50 37.48
CA GLU A 2 2.73 4.73 36.94
C GLU A 2 2.41 4.32 35.50
N GLN A 3 1.12 4.29 35.12
CA GLN A 3 0.76 4.08 33.71
C GLN A 3 1.16 5.35 32.97
N ALA A 4 2.21 5.26 32.16
CA ALA A 4 2.59 6.34 31.25
C ALA A 4 1.53 6.46 30.16
N GLY A 5 0.60 7.39 30.37
CA GLY A 5 -0.38 7.80 29.39
C GLY A 5 0.32 8.33 28.14
N ALA A 6 0.32 7.53 27.08
CA ALA A 6 0.63 7.99 25.75
C ALA A 6 -0.42 9.04 25.37
N ARG A 7 -0.01 10.31 25.43
CA ARG A 7 -0.80 11.46 25.02
C ARG A 7 -1.22 11.24 23.56
N HIS A 8 -2.51 10.99 23.37
CA HIS A 8 -3.19 11.08 22.09
C HIS A 8 -3.00 12.51 21.58
N PRO A 9 -2.33 12.76 20.44
CA PRO A 9 -2.29 14.09 19.85
C PRO A 9 -3.69 14.41 19.32
N THR A 10 -4.49 15.03 20.18
CA THR A 10 -5.74 15.69 19.82
C THR A 10 -5.41 16.84 18.88
N GLY A 11 -5.56 16.63 17.57
CA GLY A 11 -5.28 17.68 16.59
C GLY A 11 -5.51 17.33 15.12
N VAL A 12 -6.25 16.26 14.81
CA VAL A 12 -6.67 16.00 13.43
C VAL A 12 -8.18 15.82 13.42
N SER A 13 -8.87 16.84 12.93
CA SER A 13 -10.32 16.79 12.69
C SER A 13 -10.64 15.67 11.69
N PRO A 14 -11.78 14.97 11.83
CA PRO A 14 -12.21 13.85 10.97
C PRO A 14 -12.54 14.25 9.52
N GLU A 15 -12.13 15.44 9.08
CA GLU A 15 -12.51 16.06 7.80
C GLU A 15 -11.38 16.01 6.75
N ARG A 16 -10.26 15.33 7.03
CA ARG A 16 -9.18 15.15 6.04
C ARG A 16 -9.38 13.90 5.17
N SER A 17 -10.52 13.83 4.50
CA SER A 17 -10.76 12.86 3.41
C SER A 17 -10.12 13.29 2.06
N GLY A 18 -9.35 14.38 2.03
CA GLY A 18 -8.82 15.01 0.79
C GLY A 18 -7.30 14.93 0.58
N GLY A 19 -6.66 13.82 0.95
CA GLY A 19 -5.21 13.64 0.77
C GLY A 19 -4.78 12.93 -0.52
N THR A 20 -5.60 11.99 -1.00
CA THR A 20 -5.21 11.02 -2.04
C THR A 20 -4.85 11.67 -3.38
N ASP A 21 -5.54 12.75 -3.75
CA ASP A 21 -5.32 13.45 -5.03
C ASP A 21 -3.92 14.09 -5.14
N ARG A 22 -3.21 14.21 -4.03
CA ARG A 22 -1.84 14.75 -3.97
C ARG A 22 -0.75 13.66 -3.98
N ILE A 23 -1.14 12.39 -3.86
CA ILE A 23 -0.23 11.24 -3.80
C ILE A 23 0.20 10.86 -5.22
N THR A 24 1.51 10.71 -5.43
CA THR A 24 2.09 10.21 -6.69
C THR A 24 2.59 8.78 -6.55
N VAL A 25 2.91 8.12 -7.67
CA VAL A 25 3.57 6.81 -7.69
C VAL A 25 4.90 6.85 -6.92
N LEU A 26 5.65 7.94 -7.02
CA LEU A 26 6.91 8.09 -6.27
C LEU A 26 6.66 8.13 -4.75
N ASP A 27 5.59 8.77 -4.30
CA ASP A 27 5.26 8.80 -2.87
C ASP A 27 4.89 7.43 -2.33
N LEU A 28 4.22 6.59 -3.14
CA LEU A 28 3.94 5.19 -2.80
C LEU A 28 5.25 4.41 -2.65
N LEU A 29 6.11 4.44 -3.69
CA LEU A 29 7.35 3.66 -3.74
C LEU A 29 8.40 4.11 -2.71
N CYS A 30 8.34 5.36 -2.26
CA CYS A 30 9.24 5.91 -1.24
C CYS A 30 8.63 5.96 0.16
N HIS A 31 7.44 5.42 0.39
CA HIS A 31 6.77 5.42 1.70
C HIS A 31 6.58 6.83 2.30
N ARG A 32 6.14 7.78 1.46
CA ARG A 32 5.96 9.20 1.82
C ARG A 32 4.50 9.66 1.76
N THR A 33 3.57 8.73 1.88
CA THR A 33 2.12 9.02 1.81
C THR A 33 1.56 9.61 3.09
N GLY A 34 2.22 9.40 4.25
CA GLY A 34 1.69 9.75 5.57
C GLY A 34 0.68 8.73 6.12
N LEU A 35 0.42 7.65 5.36
CA LEU A 35 -0.45 6.55 5.76
C LEU A 35 0.35 5.52 6.58
N PRO A 36 0.00 5.29 7.86
CA PRO A 36 0.70 4.33 8.68
C PRO A 36 0.44 2.90 8.22
N ARG A 37 1.22 1.99 8.79
CA ARG A 37 1.07 0.56 8.56
C ARG A 37 -0.29 0.08 9.05
N HIS A 38 -1.01 -0.65 8.20
CA HIS A 38 -2.31 -1.24 8.49
C HIS A 38 -2.36 -2.70 8.04
N ASP A 39 -1.37 -3.52 8.42
CA ASP A 39 -1.22 -4.88 7.87
C ASP A 39 -2.45 -5.77 8.09
N TRP A 40 -3.23 -5.55 9.16
CA TRP A 40 -4.45 -6.32 9.45
C TRP A 40 -5.63 -6.03 8.52
N VAL A 41 -5.53 -5.03 7.64
CA VAL A 41 -6.58 -4.76 6.64
C VAL A 41 -6.75 -5.95 5.67
N HIS A 42 -5.72 -6.78 5.57
CA HIS A 42 -5.69 -8.00 4.78
C HIS A 42 -6.52 -9.14 5.38
N GLU A 43 -7.13 -8.98 6.56
CA GLU A 43 -7.94 -10.03 7.16
C GLU A 43 -9.42 -9.94 6.71
N PRO A 44 -10.05 -11.08 6.36
CA PRO A 44 -9.44 -12.39 6.06
C PRO A 44 -8.56 -12.34 4.80
N GLY A 45 -7.50 -13.18 4.77
CA GLY A 45 -6.42 -13.19 3.76
C GLY A 45 -6.79 -13.47 2.30
N ASP A 46 -8.07 -13.51 1.97
CA ASP A 46 -8.66 -13.82 0.66
C ASP A 46 -9.18 -12.57 -0.08
N LEU A 47 -8.84 -11.37 0.39
CA LEU A 47 -9.27 -10.13 -0.23
C LEU A 47 -8.67 -9.95 -1.63
N ALA A 48 -9.55 -9.71 -2.60
CA ALA A 48 -9.12 -9.28 -3.93
C ALA A 48 -8.37 -7.94 -3.83
N PRO A 49 -7.30 -7.74 -4.61
CA PRO A 49 -6.53 -6.49 -4.60
C PRO A 49 -7.37 -5.21 -4.79
N ALA A 50 -8.42 -5.26 -5.63
CA ALA A 50 -9.33 -4.14 -5.84
C ALA A 50 -10.16 -3.80 -4.58
N ASP A 51 -10.60 -4.80 -3.82
CA ASP A 51 -11.36 -4.62 -2.58
C ASP A 51 -10.47 -4.02 -1.48
N LEU A 52 -9.21 -4.46 -1.41
CA LEU A 52 -8.20 -3.89 -0.53
C LEU A 52 -8.02 -2.39 -0.78
N LEU A 53 -7.86 -1.98 -2.05
CA LEU A 53 -7.78 -0.57 -2.43
C LEU A 53 -9.05 0.19 -2.01
N GLY A 54 -10.23 -0.42 -2.20
CA GLY A 54 -11.50 0.13 -1.76
C GLY A 54 -11.57 0.37 -0.24
N ARG A 55 -10.95 -0.50 0.57
CA ARG A 55 -10.85 -0.34 2.03
C ARG A 55 -9.87 0.75 2.45
N MET A 56 -8.81 0.99 1.67
CA MET A 56 -7.79 2.00 2.00
C MET A 56 -8.34 3.42 2.13
N ARG A 57 -9.47 3.73 1.47
CA ARG A 57 -10.13 5.06 1.56
C ARG A 57 -10.60 5.44 2.97
N TYR A 58 -10.74 4.45 3.86
CA TYR A 58 -11.20 4.64 5.24
C TYR A 58 -10.05 4.69 6.24
N LEU A 59 -8.81 4.49 5.79
CA LEU A 59 -7.64 4.51 6.65
C LEU A 59 -7.20 5.95 6.94
N GLU A 60 -6.89 6.22 8.20
CA GLU A 60 -6.52 7.55 8.65
C GLU A 60 -5.02 7.82 8.45
N PHE A 61 -4.70 9.00 7.93
CA PHE A 61 -3.32 9.47 7.80
C PHE A 61 -2.79 9.92 9.17
N SER A 62 -1.59 9.46 9.54
CA SER A 62 -0.95 9.85 10.80
C SER A 62 -0.06 11.09 10.66
N ARG A 63 0.25 11.49 9.43
CA ARG A 63 1.14 12.61 9.08
C ARG A 63 0.70 13.23 7.75
N ASP A 64 1.12 14.47 7.48
CA ASP A 64 0.92 15.06 6.15
C ASP A 64 1.81 14.39 5.10
N ILE A 65 1.37 14.44 3.84
CA ILE A 65 2.06 13.84 2.70
C ILE A 65 3.48 14.43 2.60
N ARG A 66 4.47 13.56 2.36
CA ARG A 66 5.91 13.89 2.24
C ARG A 66 6.56 14.48 3.49
N SER A 67 5.86 14.64 4.61
CA SER A 67 6.45 15.16 5.86
C SER A 67 7.45 14.21 6.52
N GLY A 68 7.45 12.93 6.15
CA GLY A 68 8.41 11.94 6.63
C GLY A 68 8.26 10.59 5.94
N TYR A 69 9.19 9.68 6.24
CA TYR A 69 9.14 8.29 5.83
C TYR A 69 8.26 7.47 6.80
N GLN A 70 7.37 6.64 6.25
CA GLN A 70 6.53 5.72 7.02
C GLN A 70 6.26 4.44 6.23
N TYR A 71 7.00 3.38 6.56
CA TYR A 71 6.88 2.08 5.89
C TYR A 71 5.43 1.57 5.90
N ASN A 72 4.96 1.14 4.74
CA ASN A 72 3.60 0.63 4.56
C ASN A 72 3.53 -0.29 3.34
N ASN A 73 3.24 -1.57 3.58
CA ASN A 73 3.09 -2.60 2.54
C ASN A 73 1.98 -2.27 1.53
N LEU A 74 0.91 -1.61 1.97
CA LEU A 74 -0.21 -1.27 1.12
C LEU A 74 0.20 -0.37 -0.05
N CYS A 75 1.26 0.43 0.11
CA CYS A 75 1.78 1.27 -0.98
C CYS A 75 2.29 0.42 -2.16
N PHE A 76 2.91 -0.74 -1.89
CA PHE A 76 3.36 -1.66 -2.94
C PHE A 76 2.19 -2.42 -3.57
N ASN A 77 1.15 -2.77 -2.80
CA ASN A 77 -0.07 -3.35 -3.37
C ASN A 77 -0.73 -2.39 -4.37
N VAL A 78 -0.81 -1.10 -4.05
CA VAL A 78 -1.30 -0.07 -4.98
C VAL A 78 -0.38 0.05 -6.20
N ALA A 79 0.94 0.00 -6.02
CA ALA A 79 1.87 0.00 -7.15
C ALA A 79 1.66 -1.20 -8.10
N GLY A 80 1.38 -2.39 -7.54
CA GLY A 80 1.00 -3.58 -8.31
C GLY A 80 -0.26 -3.35 -9.14
N LEU A 81 -1.32 -2.84 -8.53
CA LEU A 81 -2.58 -2.49 -9.23
C LEU A 81 -2.37 -1.46 -10.36
N ILE A 82 -1.45 -0.50 -10.17
CA ILE A 82 -1.09 0.46 -11.21
C ILE A 82 -0.42 -0.25 -12.39
N ILE A 83 0.50 -1.19 -12.13
CA ILE A 83 1.14 -2.00 -13.17
C ILE A 83 0.09 -2.79 -13.95
N GLU A 84 -0.85 -3.44 -13.27
CA GLU A 84 -1.92 -4.19 -13.92
C GLU A 84 -2.78 -3.30 -14.81
N ARG A 85 -3.18 -2.14 -14.28
CA ARG A 85 -4.03 -1.19 -14.99
C ARG A 85 -3.40 -0.62 -16.25
N LEU A 86 -2.07 -0.42 -16.23
CA LEU A 86 -1.31 0.14 -17.35
C LEU A 86 -0.89 -0.92 -18.36
N SER A 87 -0.57 -2.13 -17.92
CA SER A 87 -0.10 -3.22 -18.78
C SER A 87 -1.23 -4.07 -19.37
N GLY A 88 -2.39 -4.12 -18.72
CA GLY A 88 -3.49 -5.04 -19.06
C GLY A 88 -3.20 -6.51 -18.69
N GLN A 89 -2.18 -6.77 -17.88
CA GLN A 89 -1.77 -8.10 -17.40
C GLN A 89 -1.93 -8.16 -15.88
N SER A 90 -2.02 -9.35 -15.29
CA SER A 90 -1.85 -9.48 -13.84
C SER A 90 -0.44 -9.07 -13.43
N TYR A 91 -0.24 -8.67 -12.17
CA TYR A 91 1.07 -8.29 -11.67
C TYR A 91 2.07 -9.44 -11.82
N GLU A 92 1.67 -10.67 -11.50
CA GLU A 92 2.50 -11.87 -11.63
C GLU A 92 2.91 -12.12 -13.08
N ALA A 93 1.96 -12.02 -14.03
CA ALA A 93 2.25 -12.21 -15.45
C ALA A 93 3.21 -11.14 -15.98
N PHE A 94 3.01 -9.88 -15.57
CA PHE A 94 3.88 -8.78 -15.97
C PHE A 94 5.30 -8.95 -15.42
N VAL A 95 5.45 -9.23 -14.12
CA VAL A 95 6.77 -9.46 -13.50
C VAL A 95 7.46 -10.67 -14.12
N ARG A 96 6.69 -11.72 -14.43
CA ARG A 96 7.22 -12.90 -15.10
C ARG A 96 7.85 -12.55 -16.45
N ALA A 97 7.05 -11.91 -17.32
CA ALA A 97 7.47 -11.58 -18.68
C ALA A 97 8.57 -10.50 -18.75
N GLN A 98 8.58 -9.53 -17.82
CA GLN A 98 9.49 -8.39 -17.87
C GLN A 98 10.76 -8.55 -17.03
N LEU A 99 10.74 -9.42 -16.01
CA LEU A 99 11.85 -9.58 -15.08
C LEU A 99 12.36 -11.02 -15.02
N THR A 100 11.54 -11.95 -14.54
CA THR A 100 12.06 -13.30 -14.21
C THR A 100 12.47 -14.07 -15.45
N ASP A 101 11.65 -14.08 -16.50
CA ASP A 101 11.95 -14.82 -17.75
C ASP A 101 13.18 -14.22 -18.45
N ARG A 102 13.30 -12.89 -18.44
CA ARG A 102 14.44 -12.19 -19.06
C ARG A 102 15.75 -12.41 -18.33
N LEU A 103 15.69 -12.65 -17.03
CA LEU A 103 16.85 -12.94 -16.20
C LEU A 103 17.10 -14.45 -16.03
N GLY A 104 16.26 -15.32 -16.64
CA GLY A 104 16.36 -16.77 -16.49
C GLY A 104 16.13 -17.26 -15.06
N MET A 105 15.35 -16.52 -14.26
CA MET A 105 15.05 -16.89 -12.88
C MET A 105 14.02 -18.02 -12.83
N THR A 106 14.40 -19.18 -12.31
CA THR A 106 13.54 -20.37 -12.19
C THR A 106 12.87 -20.51 -10.82
N VAL A 107 13.04 -19.53 -9.94
CA VAL A 107 12.42 -19.51 -8.60
C VAL A 107 11.06 -18.82 -8.66
N GLY A 108 10.00 -19.60 -8.46
CA GLY A 108 8.63 -19.10 -8.34
C GLY A 108 7.77 -20.08 -7.55
N PHE A 109 6.79 -19.55 -6.83
CA PHE A 109 5.67 -20.33 -6.31
C PHE A 109 4.40 -19.79 -6.95
N SER A 110 3.63 -20.67 -7.58
CA SER A 110 2.28 -20.41 -8.06
C SER A 110 1.41 -21.50 -7.47
N LEU A 111 0.18 -21.18 -7.10
CA LEU A 111 -0.78 -22.22 -6.67
C LEU A 111 -1.37 -22.99 -7.86
N GLU A 112 -1.15 -22.48 -9.06
CA GLU A 112 -1.60 -23.07 -10.32
C GLU A 112 -0.38 -23.34 -11.20
N ASP A 113 -0.24 -24.60 -11.64
CA ASP A 113 0.70 -25.06 -12.67
C ASP A 113 0.07 -24.96 -14.07
#